data_AF-A0A7Z0EH88-F1
#
_entry.id   AF-A0A7Z0EH88-F1
#
_cell.length_a   1.000
_cell.length_b   1.000
_cell.length_c   1.000
_cell.angle_alpha   90.00
_cell.angle_beta   90.00
_cell.angle_gamma   90.00
#
_symmetry.space_group_name_H-M   'P 1'
#
loop_
_entity.id
_entity.type
_entity.pdbx_description
1 polymer ?
#
loop_
_entity_poly.entity_id
_entity_poly.type
_entity_poly.pdbx_seq_one_letter_code
_entity_poly.pdbx_strand_id
1 'polypeptide(L)'
;MTVTDTIDRAETSSRRMRDRIELSIAVLLGIASIGIAYASFQAALYDSQMAGAYQRGGNLATEAESLYLEGNQQYVQDAQLWNRLTELAIASESSDPVAAADAQNTYDVLSFQAVSEDLAGAIEWAAGQNEADASTYYSPLDNEDYQTALFGSYQEMKAESVTVVSQGDDFNSLSDRLTLYTVMMSISLFLLGIAAVVRQTRIQVILGSTGVVIFGVSITLTAFIPFVGL
;
A
#
# COMPACT_ATOMS: atom_id res chain seq x y z
N MET A 1 -60.89 -37.59 30.44
CA MET A 1 -59.97 -36.80 29.60
C MET A 1 -60.64 -36.65 28.25
N THR A 2 -61.30 -35.52 28.01
CA THR A 2 -62.17 -35.27 26.84
C THR A 2 -61.37 -34.69 25.69
N VAL A 3 -61.80 -34.96 24.45
CA VAL A 3 -61.18 -34.46 23.20
C VAL A 3 -61.00 -32.94 23.19
N THR A 4 -61.88 -32.21 23.88
CA THR A 4 -61.82 -30.76 24.07
C THR A 4 -60.57 -30.31 24.86
N ASP A 5 -60.15 -31.09 25.86
CA ASP A 5 -59.00 -30.79 26.73
C ASP A 5 -57.65 -31.02 26.00
N THR A 6 -57.64 -31.94 25.03
CA THR A 6 -56.48 -32.17 24.14
C THR A 6 -56.32 -31.08 23.06
N ILE A 7 -57.42 -30.51 22.56
CA ILE A 7 -57.40 -29.46 21.54
C ILE A 7 -56.94 -28.12 22.15
N ASP A 8 -57.45 -27.78 23.34
CA ASP A 8 -57.11 -26.52 24.04
C ASP A 8 -55.63 -26.47 24.49
N ARG A 9 -55.07 -27.63 24.89
CA ARG A 9 -53.63 -27.77 25.17
C ARG A 9 -52.75 -27.63 23.92
N ALA A 10 -53.22 -28.08 22.75
CA ALA A 10 -52.47 -27.97 21.50
C ALA A 10 -52.42 -26.52 20.99
N GLU A 11 -53.53 -25.78 21.06
CA GLU A 11 -53.59 -24.36 20.67
C GLU A 11 -52.73 -23.46 21.57
N THR A 12 -52.79 -23.67 22.89
CA THR A 12 -51.99 -22.89 23.85
C THR A 12 -50.48 -23.13 23.70
N SER A 13 -50.06 -24.36 23.40
CA SER A 13 -48.65 -24.69 23.09
C SER A 13 -48.16 -24.02 21.80
N SER A 14 -48.97 -24.06 20.73
CA SER A 14 -48.67 -23.43 19.44
C SER A 14 -48.56 -21.90 19.50
N ARG A 15 -49.39 -21.25 20.33
CA ARG A 15 -49.30 -19.80 20.61
C ARG A 15 -48.00 -19.45 21.34
N ARG A 16 -47.69 -20.13 22.45
CA ARG A 16 -46.45 -19.87 23.21
C ARG A 16 -45.18 -20.07 22.38
N MET A 17 -45.17 -21.06 21.47
CA MET A 17 -44.04 -21.29 20.57
C MET A 17 -43.86 -20.12 19.59
N ARG A 18 -44.95 -19.58 19.03
CA ARG A 18 -44.92 -18.40 18.16
C ARG A 18 -44.40 -17.17 18.89
N ASP A 19 -44.92 -16.87 20.07
CA ASP A 19 -44.49 -15.70 20.86
C ASP A 19 -42.97 -15.75 21.18
N ARG A 20 -42.45 -16.94 21.48
CA ARG A 20 -41.00 -17.15 21.72
C ARG A 20 -40.16 -16.96 20.47
N ILE A 21 -40.65 -17.41 19.31
CA ILE A 21 -39.98 -17.24 18.02
C ILE A 21 -39.95 -15.75 17.65
N GLU A 22 -41.07 -15.04 17.78
CA GLU A 22 -41.17 -13.60 17.51
C GLU A 22 -40.21 -12.80 18.39
N LEU A 23 -40.17 -13.09 19.70
CA LEU A 23 -39.21 -12.48 20.62
C LEU A 23 -37.76 -12.76 20.21
N SER A 24 -37.45 -14.02 19.84
CA SER A 24 -36.10 -14.40 19.42
C SER A 24 -35.67 -13.67 18.14
N ILE A 25 -36.57 -13.57 17.16
CA ILE A 25 -36.33 -12.83 15.92
C ILE A 25 -36.11 -11.34 16.22
N ALA A 26 -36.92 -10.73 17.08
CA ALA A 26 -36.77 -9.32 17.46
C ALA A 26 -35.40 -9.04 18.11
N VAL A 27 -34.93 -9.92 19.00
CA VAL A 27 -33.60 -9.81 19.61
C VAL A 27 -32.50 -9.96 18.55
N LEU A 28 -32.62 -10.94 17.65
CA LEU A 28 -31.66 -11.17 16.56
C LEU A 28 -31.58 -9.99 15.59
N LEU A 29 -32.70 -9.31 15.32
CA LEU A 29 -32.73 -8.09 14.51
C LEU A 29 -31.92 -6.96 15.16
N GLY A 30 -32.07 -6.77 16.48
CA GLY A 30 -31.29 -5.79 17.23
C GLY A 30 -29.80 -6.10 17.21
N ILE A 31 -29.42 -7.36 17.44
CA ILE A 31 -28.02 -7.80 17.39
C ILE A 31 -27.45 -7.63 15.97
N ALA A 32 -28.21 -7.98 14.93
CA ALA A 32 -27.78 -7.80 13.54
C ALA A 32 -27.54 -6.32 13.20
N SER A 33 -28.37 -5.42 13.71
CA SER A 33 -28.22 -3.98 13.53
C SER A 33 -26.92 -3.47 14.16
N ILE A 34 -26.57 -3.96 15.35
CA ILE A 34 -25.30 -3.63 16.04
C ILE A 34 -24.11 -4.18 15.25
N GLY A 35 -24.20 -5.42 14.75
CA GLY A 35 -23.15 -6.03 13.93
C GLY A 35 -22.87 -5.23 12.65
N ILE A 36 -23.92 -4.77 11.96
CA ILE A 36 -23.82 -3.89 10.79
C ILE A 36 -23.14 -2.57 11.14
N ALA A 37 -23.55 -1.94 12.25
CA ALA A 37 -22.96 -0.68 12.69
C ALA A 37 -21.47 -0.84 13.01
N TYR A 38 -21.09 -1.94 13.68
CA TYR A 38 -19.71 -2.25 14.00
C TYR A 38 -18.86 -2.50 12.74
N ALA A 39 -19.32 -3.37 11.84
CA ALA A 39 -18.59 -3.69 10.61
C ALA A 39 -18.42 -2.45 9.71
N SER A 40 -19.47 -1.63 9.58
CA SER A 40 -19.41 -0.36 8.83
C SER A 40 -18.43 0.64 9.45
N PHE A 41 -18.39 0.75 10.78
CA PHE A 41 -17.44 1.63 11.47
C PHE A 41 -15.99 1.18 11.24
N GLN A 42 -15.70 -0.11 11.38
CA GLN A 42 -14.37 -0.66 11.11
C GLN A 42 -13.97 -0.49 9.64
N ALA A 43 -14.90 -0.67 8.69
CA ALA A 43 -14.63 -0.44 7.27
C ALA A 43 -14.19 1.01 7.02
N ALA A 44 -14.89 1.98 7.60
CA ALA A 44 -14.55 3.40 7.47
C ALA A 44 -13.17 3.75 8.07
N LEU A 45 -12.76 3.09 9.17
CA LEU A 45 -11.42 3.28 9.73
C LEU A 45 -10.33 2.76 8.77
N TYR A 46 -10.52 1.57 8.20
CA TYR A 46 -9.60 1.03 7.20
C TYR A 46 -9.55 1.88 5.93
N ASP A 47 -10.69 2.39 5.47
CA ASP A 47 -10.76 3.32 4.32
C ASP A 47 -9.96 4.61 4.59
N SER A 48 -10.05 5.15 5.80
CA SER A 48 -9.24 6.30 6.21
C SER A 48 -7.75 5.99 6.23
N GLN A 49 -7.34 4.82 6.70
CA GLN A 49 -5.93 4.41 6.72
C GLN A 49 -5.40 4.16 5.31
N MET A 50 -6.19 3.54 4.44
CA MET A 50 -5.90 3.38 3.02
C MET A 50 -5.68 4.74 2.37
N ALA A 51 -6.58 5.70 2.57
CA ALA A 51 -6.46 7.04 1.99
C ALA A 51 -5.18 7.74 2.45
N GLY A 52 -4.84 7.64 3.74
CA GLY A 52 -3.60 8.18 4.30
C GLY A 52 -2.35 7.52 3.71
N ALA A 53 -2.36 6.19 3.57
CA ALA A 53 -1.26 5.43 2.96
C ALA A 53 -1.06 5.83 1.49
N TYR A 54 -2.12 5.90 0.68
CA TYR A 54 -2.00 6.31 -0.72
C TYR A 54 -1.55 7.76 -0.88
N GLN A 55 -2.03 8.68 -0.03
CA GLN A 55 -1.55 10.06 -0.05
C GLN A 55 -0.05 10.13 0.26
N ARG A 56 0.39 9.46 1.33
CA ARG A 56 1.82 9.43 1.71
C ARG A 56 2.67 8.77 0.64
N GLY A 57 2.22 7.62 0.11
CA GLY A 57 2.90 6.90 -0.97
C GLY A 57 3.05 7.76 -2.22
N GLY A 58 2.00 8.50 -2.60
CA GLY A 58 2.04 9.43 -3.73
C GLY A 58 2.98 10.62 -3.52
N ASN A 59 3.01 11.19 -2.30
CA ASN A 59 3.96 12.25 -1.95
C ASN A 59 5.41 11.74 -2.04
N LEU A 60 5.71 10.58 -1.44
CA LEU A 60 7.03 9.94 -1.51
C LEU A 60 7.43 9.64 -2.95
N ALA A 61 6.51 9.16 -3.79
CA ALA A 61 6.79 8.91 -5.21
C ALA A 61 7.14 10.20 -5.96
N THR A 62 6.45 11.30 -5.65
CA THR A 62 6.68 12.61 -6.28
C THR A 62 8.03 13.18 -5.87
N GLU A 63 8.36 13.09 -4.58
CA GLU A 63 9.64 13.56 -4.05
C GLU A 63 10.81 12.70 -4.56
N ALA A 64 10.62 11.38 -4.66
CA ALA A 64 11.59 10.49 -5.28
C ALA A 64 11.86 10.89 -6.74
N GLU A 65 10.83 11.19 -7.53
CA GLU A 65 11.00 11.65 -8.91
C GLU A 65 11.79 12.98 -8.97
N SER A 66 11.55 13.89 -8.03
CA SER A 66 12.33 15.13 -7.93
C SER A 66 13.81 14.85 -7.69
N LEU A 67 14.13 13.94 -6.75
CA LEU A 67 15.51 13.53 -6.45
C LEU A 67 16.18 12.85 -7.66
N TYR A 68 15.44 12.02 -8.40
CA TYR A 68 15.95 11.40 -9.62
C TYR A 68 16.29 12.44 -10.68
N LEU A 69 15.42 13.44 -10.89
CA LEU A 69 15.67 14.50 -11.86
C LEU A 69 16.88 15.37 -11.47
N GLU A 70 17.02 15.67 -10.18
CA GLU A 70 18.19 16.39 -9.64
C GLU A 70 19.49 15.58 -9.86
N GLY A 71 19.51 14.32 -9.44
CA GLY A 71 20.65 13.42 -9.65
C GLY A 71 20.99 13.24 -11.12
N ASN A 72 19.98 13.12 -12.00
CA ASN A 72 20.19 13.00 -13.44
C ASN A 72 20.72 14.30 -14.07
N GLN A 73 20.26 15.45 -13.59
CA GLN A 73 20.80 16.75 -14.02
C GLN A 73 22.26 16.90 -13.61
N GLN A 74 22.65 16.43 -12.41
CA GLN A 74 24.05 16.40 -11.98
C GLN A 74 24.87 15.43 -12.83
N TYR A 75 24.37 14.20 -13.04
CA TYR A 75 25.02 13.19 -13.88
C TYR A 75 25.34 13.71 -15.29
N VAL A 76 24.39 14.41 -15.93
CA VAL A 76 24.62 14.97 -17.27
C VAL A 76 25.69 16.07 -17.27
N GLN A 77 25.70 16.93 -16.24
CA GLN A 77 26.74 17.96 -16.09
C GLN A 77 28.12 17.33 -15.87
N ASP A 78 28.20 16.34 -15.00
CA ASP A 78 29.43 15.61 -14.70
C ASP A 78 29.94 14.83 -15.90
N ALA A 79 29.06 14.21 -16.68
CA ALA A 79 29.44 13.52 -17.90
C ALA A 79 30.01 14.48 -18.96
N GLN A 80 29.44 15.68 -19.09
CA GLN A 80 29.97 16.72 -19.98
C GLN A 80 31.33 17.24 -19.48
N LEU A 81 31.46 17.48 -18.18
CA LEU A 81 32.72 17.89 -17.55
C LEU A 81 33.79 16.81 -17.74
N TRP A 82 33.46 15.54 -17.51
CA TRP A 82 34.38 14.42 -17.68
C TRP A 82 34.87 14.29 -19.11
N ASN A 83 33.98 14.40 -20.09
CA ASN A 83 34.37 14.42 -21.51
C ASN A 83 35.33 15.58 -21.79
N ARG A 84 35.04 16.77 -21.24
CA ARG A 84 35.90 17.95 -21.41
C ARG A 84 37.28 17.77 -20.76
N LEU A 85 37.33 17.21 -19.56
CA LEU A 85 38.58 16.89 -18.87
C LEU A 85 39.40 15.86 -19.66
N THR A 86 38.75 14.84 -20.22
CA THR A 86 39.39 13.82 -21.06
C THR A 86 40.00 14.44 -22.32
N GLU A 87 39.27 15.33 -23.01
CA GLU A 87 39.79 16.07 -24.17
C GLU A 87 41.02 16.91 -23.80
N LEU A 88 40.98 17.60 -22.66
CA LEU A 88 42.07 18.45 -22.19
C LEU A 88 43.30 17.64 -21.79
N ALA A 89 43.10 16.48 -21.15
CA ALA A 89 44.18 15.55 -20.80
C ALA A 89 44.89 15.03 -22.06
N ILE A 90 44.15 14.70 -23.11
CA ILE A 90 44.75 14.31 -24.40
C ILE A 90 45.50 15.50 -25.03
N ALA A 91 44.93 16.70 -24.98
CA ALA A 91 45.53 17.89 -25.56
C ALA A 91 46.80 18.36 -24.84
N SER A 92 46.95 18.07 -23.53
CA SER A 92 48.16 18.40 -22.78
C SER A 92 49.37 17.55 -23.18
N GLU A 93 49.16 16.44 -23.90
CA GLU A 93 50.23 15.62 -24.49
C GLU A 93 50.67 16.11 -25.89
N SER A 94 50.16 17.25 -26.36
CA SER A 94 50.51 17.83 -27.66
C SER A 94 52.01 18.12 -27.81
N SER A 95 52.52 17.99 -29.03
CA SER A 95 53.90 18.37 -29.37
C SER A 95 54.16 19.89 -29.37
N ASP A 96 53.10 20.70 -29.39
CA ASP A 96 53.20 22.16 -29.23
C ASP A 96 53.22 22.53 -27.74
N PRO A 97 54.35 23.03 -27.20
CA PRO A 97 54.50 23.26 -25.77
C PRO A 97 53.58 24.37 -25.22
N VAL A 98 53.17 25.34 -26.05
CA VAL A 98 52.25 26.40 -25.60
C VAL A 98 50.84 25.84 -25.47
N ALA A 99 50.38 25.12 -26.50
CA ALA A 99 49.06 24.49 -26.49
C ALA A 99 48.94 23.43 -25.38
N ALA A 100 50.00 22.65 -25.16
CA ALA A 100 50.06 21.66 -24.07
C ALA A 100 49.93 22.32 -22.69
N ALA A 101 50.65 23.42 -22.45
CA ALA A 101 50.60 24.15 -21.18
C ALA A 101 49.23 24.80 -20.94
N ASP A 102 48.62 25.39 -21.97
CA ASP A 102 47.29 26.00 -21.88
C ASP A 102 46.20 24.93 -21.59
N ALA A 103 46.30 23.76 -22.22
CA ALA A 103 45.39 22.64 -21.96
C ALA A 103 45.51 22.13 -20.52
N GLN A 104 46.75 21.94 -20.03
CA GLN A 104 46.98 21.50 -18.65
C GLN A 104 46.45 22.52 -17.63
N ASN A 105 46.72 23.81 -17.82
CA ASN A 105 46.22 24.85 -16.93
C ASN A 105 44.68 24.88 -16.91
N THR A 106 44.04 24.70 -18.08
CA THR A 106 42.57 24.62 -18.16
C THR A 106 42.03 23.39 -17.45
N TYR A 107 42.71 22.24 -17.60
CA TYR A 107 42.38 21.01 -16.90
C TYR A 107 42.41 21.24 -15.38
N ASP A 108 43.52 21.76 -14.85
CA ASP A 108 43.72 21.98 -13.41
C ASP A 108 42.65 22.93 -12.82
N VAL A 109 42.30 24.00 -13.54
CA VAL A 109 41.25 24.94 -13.14
C VAL A 109 39.89 24.25 -13.09
N LEU A 110 39.51 23.48 -14.11
CA LEU A 110 38.23 22.79 -14.14
C LEU A 110 38.15 21.68 -13.09
N SER A 111 39.23 20.91 -12.92
CA SER A 111 39.33 19.90 -11.87
C SER A 111 39.16 20.49 -10.47
N PHE A 112 39.70 21.69 -10.23
CA PHE A 112 39.56 22.35 -8.93
C PHE A 112 38.19 22.99 -8.70
N GLN A 113 37.59 23.58 -9.74
CA GLN A 113 36.38 24.41 -9.58
C GLN A 113 35.07 23.68 -9.84
N ALA A 114 35.07 22.67 -10.71
CA ALA A 114 33.84 22.11 -11.28
C ALA A 114 33.61 20.63 -10.93
N VAL A 115 34.66 19.90 -10.52
CA VAL A 115 34.52 18.49 -10.14
C VAL A 115 33.99 18.41 -8.71
N SER A 116 32.86 17.71 -8.53
CA SER A 116 32.29 17.43 -7.21
C SER A 116 33.14 16.42 -6.45
N GLU A 117 32.97 16.35 -5.12
CA GLU A 117 33.70 15.39 -4.28
C GLU A 117 33.43 13.94 -4.71
N ASP A 118 32.17 13.60 -4.98
CA ASP A 118 31.78 12.27 -5.44
C ASP A 118 32.40 11.92 -6.80
N LEU A 119 32.40 12.87 -7.75
CA LEU A 119 33.04 12.66 -9.06
C LEU A 119 34.56 12.57 -8.93
N ALA A 120 35.19 13.34 -8.04
CA ALA A 120 36.63 13.28 -7.81
C ALA A 120 37.05 11.89 -7.30
N GLY A 121 36.32 11.35 -6.31
CA GLY A 121 36.54 9.99 -5.82
C GLY A 121 36.35 8.94 -6.91
N ALA A 122 35.33 9.12 -7.76
CA ALA A 122 35.09 8.23 -8.89
C ALA A 122 36.20 8.29 -9.96
N ILE A 123 36.77 9.47 -10.21
CA ILE A 123 37.91 9.66 -11.12
C ILE A 123 39.15 8.94 -10.57
N GLU A 124 39.44 9.10 -9.28
CA GLU A 124 40.56 8.42 -8.62
C GLU A 124 40.39 6.89 -8.68
N TRP A 125 39.19 6.40 -8.38
CA TRP A 125 38.86 4.98 -8.52
C TRP A 125 39.09 4.48 -9.95
N ALA A 126 38.57 5.18 -10.95
CA ALA A 126 38.69 4.79 -12.35
C ALA A 126 40.15 4.79 -12.81
N ALA A 127 40.95 5.76 -12.39
CA ALA A 127 42.39 5.80 -12.69
C ALA A 127 43.10 4.56 -12.12
N GLY A 128 42.82 4.19 -10.87
CA GLY A 128 43.38 2.98 -10.25
C GLY A 128 42.97 1.68 -10.95
N GLN A 129 41.71 1.57 -11.40
CA GLN A 129 41.24 0.40 -12.15
C GLN A 129 41.89 0.30 -13.53
N ASN A 130 41.96 1.42 -14.26
CA ASN A 130 42.56 1.47 -15.59
C ASN A 130 44.09 1.22 -15.57
N GLU A 131 44.77 1.57 -14.48
CA GLU A 131 46.18 1.22 -14.27
C GLU A 131 46.36 -0.29 -13.97
N ALA A 132 45.44 -0.88 -13.21
CA ALA A 132 45.49 -2.29 -12.83
C ALA A 132 45.07 -3.24 -13.96
N ASP A 133 44.12 -2.83 -14.82
CA ASP A 133 43.65 -3.60 -15.96
C ASP A 133 43.57 -2.74 -17.22
N ALA A 134 44.58 -2.89 -18.09
CA ALA A 134 44.63 -2.20 -19.38
C ALA A 134 43.70 -2.81 -20.45
N SER A 135 43.01 -3.92 -20.17
CA SER A 135 42.12 -4.60 -21.14
C SER A 135 40.68 -4.09 -21.11
N THR A 136 40.29 -3.42 -20.02
CA THR A 136 38.94 -2.88 -19.81
C THR A 136 39.05 -1.40 -19.48
N TYR A 137 38.28 -0.55 -20.16
CA TYR A 137 38.17 0.85 -19.78
C TYR A 137 37.08 1.03 -18.72
N TYR A 138 37.46 1.53 -17.56
CA TYR A 138 36.58 1.87 -16.45
C TYR A 138 36.28 3.37 -16.48
N SER A 139 35.01 3.73 -16.67
CA SER A 139 34.55 5.12 -16.61
C SER A 139 34.28 5.52 -15.16
N PRO A 140 34.70 6.73 -14.72
CA PRO A 140 34.29 7.26 -13.41
C PRO A 140 32.78 7.25 -13.20
N LEU A 141 32.01 7.48 -14.27
CA LEU A 141 30.56 7.52 -14.23
C LEU A 141 29.92 6.17 -13.90
N ASP A 142 30.64 5.05 -14.07
CA ASP A 142 30.16 3.71 -13.75
C ASP A 142 30.47 3.29 -12.30
N ASN A 143 31.12 4.16 -11.51
CA ASN A 143 31.44 3.89 -10.12
C ASN A 143 30.18 3.77 -9.26
N GLU A 144 30.08 2.69 -8.48
CA GLU A 144 28.90 2.41 -7.64
C GLU A 144 28.68 3.44 -6.53
N ASP A 145 29.75 3.95 -5.91
CA ASP A 145 29.66 4.96 -4.85
C ASP A 145 29.14 6.28 -5.41
N TYR A 146 29.62 6.69 -6.60
CA TYR A 146 29.12 7.86 -7.33
C TYR A 146 27.63 7.70 -7.72
N GLN A 147 27.26 6.54 -8.27
CA GLN A 147 25.87 6.25 -8.59
C GLN A 147 24.97 6.26 -7.34
N THR A 148 25.48 5.78 -6.21
CA THR A 148 24.78 5.79 -4.93
C THR A 148 24.65 7.21 -4.37
N ALA A 149 25.69 8.04 -4.49
CA ALA A 149 25.63 9.44 -4.08
C ALA A 149 24.55 10.21 -4.86
N LEU A 150 24.42 9.97 -6.17
CA LEU A 150 23.42 10.65 -7.01
C LEU A 150 22.00 10.09 -6.87
N PHE A 151 21.85 8.76 -6.75
CA PHE A 151 20.55 8.10 -6.89
C PHE A 151 20.11 7.29 -5.68
N GLY A 152 20.94 7.17 -4.64
CA GLY A 152 20.65 6.39 -3.43
C GLY A 152 19.38 6.88 -2.73
N SER A 153 19.30 8.19 -2.47
CA SER A 153 18.11 8.82 -1.85
C SER A 153 16.84 8.60 -2.67
N TYR A 154 16.93 8.64 -4.00
CA TYR A 154 15.82 8.30 -4.89
C TYR A 154 15.37 6.84 -4.69
N GLN A 155 16.31 5.90 -4.70
CA GLN A 155 16.01 4.47 -4.57
C GLN A 155 15.35 4.16 -3.21
N GLU A 156 15.88 4.72 -2.13
CA GLU A 156 15.33 4.58 -0.78
C GLU A 156 13.90 5.10 -0.69
N MET A 157 13.68 6.32 -1.15
CA MET A 157 12.36 6.97 -1.09
C MET A 157 11.34 6.28 -2.00
N LYS A 158 11.79 5.82 -3.17
CA LYS A 158 10.94 5.03 -4.08
C LYS A 158 10.55 3.70 -3.48
N ALA A 159 11.47 3.01 -2.80
CA ALA A 159 11.18 1.76 -2.10
C ALA A 159 10.22 1.97 -0.92
N GLU A 160 10.38 3.06 -0.16
CA GLU A 160 9.43 3.43 0.90
C GLU A 160 8.04 3.70 0.32
N SER A 161 7.95 4.48 -0.78
CA SER A 161 6.70 4.75 -1.47
C SER A 161 5.94 3.46 -1.83
N VAL A 162 6.62 2.49 -2.45
CA VAL A 162 6.02 1.19 -2.80
C VAL A 162 5.54 0.43 -1.58
N THR A 163 6.33 0.44 -0.50
CA THR A 163 5.97 -0.24 0.76
C THR A 163 4.72 0.38 1.37
N VAL A 164 4.63 1.71 1.41
CA VAL A 164 3.47 2.42 1.97
C VAL A 164 2.21 2.22 1.10
N VAL A 165 2.34 2.21 -0.23
CA VAL A 165 1.22 1.90 -1.12
C VAL A 165 0.72 0.48 -0.90
N SER A 166 1.62 -0.50 -0.75
CA SER A 166 1.26 -1.89 -0.44
C SER A 166 0.50 -2.01 0.89
N GLN A 167 0.86 -1.22 1.91
CA GLN A 167 0.08 -1.17 3.15
C GLN A 167 -1.33 -0.60 2.92
N GLY A 168 -1.45 0.39 2.04
CA GLY A 168 -2.74 0.91 1.59
C GLY A 168 -3.61 -0.16 0.93
N ASP A 169 -3.02 -1.03 0.09
CA ASP A 169 -3.72 -2.14 -0.56
C ASP A 169 -4.25 -3.16 0.46
N ASP A 170 -3.47 -3.46 1.50
CA ASP A 170 -3.89 -4.32 2.60
C ASP A 170 -5.09 -3.73 3.35
N PHE A 171 -5.07 -2.43 3.65
CA PHE A 171 -6.20 -1.73 4.27
C PHE A 171 -7.44 -1.71 3.38
N ASN A 172 -7.27 -1.46 2.08
CA ASN A 172 -8.37 -1.52 1.12
C ASN A 172 -9.04 -2.91 1.14
N SER A 173 -8.24 -3.99 1.09
CA SER A 173 -8.78 -5.35 1.14
C SER A 173 -9.59 -5.64 2.40
N LEU A 174 -9.16 -5.12 3.56
CA LEU A 174 -9.86 -5.28 4.83
C LEU A 174 -11.17 -4.47 4.86
N SER A 175 -11.14 -3.23 4.36
CA SER A 175 -12.34 -2.38 4.22
C SER A 175 -13.39 -3.03 3.30
N ASP A 176 -12.97 -3.54 2.14
CA ASP A 176 -13.85 -4.20 1.18
C ASP A 176 -14.53 -5.45 1.78
N ARG A 177 -13.77 -6.26 2.52
CA ARG A 177 -14.31 -7.43 3.22
C ARG A 177 -15.36 -7.05 4.27
N LEU A 178 -15.09 -6.03 5.08
CA LEU A 178 -16.06 -5.54 6.07
C LEU A 178 -17.33 -5.01 5.42
N THR A 179 -17.19 -4.29 4.30
CA THR A 179 -18.32 -3.80 3.50
C THR A 179 -19.17 -4.97 2.98
N LEU A 180 -18.53 -6.02 2.46
CA LEU A 180 -19.22 -7.25 2.06
C LEU A 180 -19.97 -7.89 3.24
N TYR A 181 -19.35 -7.98 4.42
CA TYR A 181 -19.98 -8.55 5.60
C TYR A 181 -21.19 -7.73 6.07
N THR A 182 -21.12 -6.40 5.99
CA THR A 182 -22.28 -5.52 6.22
C THR A 182 -23.43 -5.83 5.25
N VAL A 183 -23.15 -6.04 3.97
CA VAL A 183 -24.18 -6.43 2.98
C VAL A 183 -24.80 -7.78 3.33
N MET A 184 -23.99 -8.78 3.70
CA MET A 184 -24.49 -10.08 4.13
C MET A 184 -25.36 -10.00 5.39
N MET A 185 -24.95 -9.22 6.39
CA MET A 185 -25.76 -8.98 7.60
C MET A 185 -27.05 -8.24 7.27
N SER A 186 -27.04 -7.31 6.31
CA SER A 186 -28.24 -6.61 5.84
C SER A 186 -29.25 -7.56 5.18
N ILE A 187 -28.75 -8.51 4.38
CA ILE A 187 -29.58 -9.59 3.81
C ILE A 187 -30.18 -10.46 4.93
N SER A 188 -29.38 -10.81 5.94
CA SER A 188 -29.91 -11.52 7.11
C SER A 188 -31.00 -10.73 7.83
N LEU A 189 -30.75 -9.45 8.11
CA LEU A 189 -31.69 -8.56 8.80
C LEU A 189 -33.01 -8.46 8.03
N PHE A 190 -32.94 -8.38 6.71
CA PHE A 190 -34.11 -8.43 5.83
C PHE A 190 -34.87 -9.76 5.95
N LEU A 191 -34.19 -10.91 5.87
CA LEU A 191 -34.82 -12.24 5.98
C LEU A 191 -35.48 -12.45 7.34
N LEU A 192 -34.81 -12.02 8.42
CA LEU A 192 -35.34 -12.03 9.78
C LEU A 192 -36.57 -11.10 9.90
N GLY A 193 -36.52 -9.93 9.27
CA GLY A 193 -37.63 -8.97 9.24
C GLY A 193 -38.87 -9.55 8.55
N ILE A 194 -38.70 -10.23 7.42
CA ILE A 194 -39.81 -10.94 6.76
C ILE A 194 -40.30 -12.10 7.64
N ALA A 195 -39.39 -12.88 8.21
CA ALA A 195 -39.75 -14.01 9.08
C ALA A 195 -40.59 -13.56 10.30
N ALA A 196 -40.38 -12.36 10.83
CA ALA A 196 -41.16 -11.81 11.93
C ALA A 196 -42.65 -11.58 11.56
N VAL A 197 -42.97 -11.32 10.29
CA VAL A 197 -44.32 -10.93 9.84
C VAL A 197 -45.07 -12.11 9.22
N VAL A 198 -44.38 -13.17 8.80
CA VAL A 198 -44.97 -14.34 8.14
C VAL A 198 -45.78 -15.19 9.11
N ARG A 199 -47.07 -15.39 8.78
CA ARG A 199 -48.00 -16.20 9.59
C ARG A 199 -47.82 -17.72 9.43
N GLN A 200 -47.22 -18.17 8.32
CA GLN A 200 -47.02 -19.59 8.05
C GLN A 200 -45.72 -20.08 8.69
N THR A 201 -45.85 -20.88 9.77
CA THR A 201 -44.71 -21.33 10.59
C THR A 201 -43.59 -22.00 9.78
N ARG A 202 -43.92 -22.80 8.75
CA ARG A 202 -42.91 -23.45 7.90
C ARG A 202 -42.04 -22.43 7.16
N ILE A 203 -42.65 -21.39 6.57
CA ILE A 203 -41.93 -20.35 5.84
C ILE A 203 -41.15 -19.45 6.82
N GLN A 204 -41.77 -19.11 7.96
CA GLN A 204 -41.11 -18.36 9.03
C GLN A 204 -39.83 -19.04 9.51
N VAL A 205 -39.85 -20.37 9.74
CA VAL A 205 -38.67 -21.13 10.16
C VAL A 205 -37.60 -21.19 9.06
N ILE A 206 -37.99 -21.38 7.79
CA ILE A 206 -37.03 -21.41 6.67
C ILE A 206 -36.32 -20.06 6.52
N LEU A 207 -37.06 -18.96 6.49
CA LEU A 207 -36.49 -17.61 6.35
C LEU A 207 -35.66 -17.23 7.58
N GLY A 208 -36.20 -17.50 8.78
CA GLY A 208 -35.53 -17.20 10.04
C GLY A 208 -34.22 -17.96 10.19
N SER A 209 -34.22 -19.28 9.94
CA SER A 209 -32.99 -20.10 9.99
C SER A 209 -31.96 -19.67 8.94
N THR A 210 -32.39 -19.37 7.72
CA THR A 210 -31.49 -18.88 6.66
C THR A 210 -30.85 -17.55 7.06
N GLY A 211 -31.63 -16.60 7.60
CA GLY A 211 -31.11 -15.34 8.13
C GLY A 211 -30.09 -15.56 9.25
N VAL A 212 -30.44 -16.39 10.24
CA VAL A 212 -29.52 -16.73 11.36
C VAL A 212 -28.20 -17.32 10.86
N VAL A 213 -28.23 -18.21 9.88
CA VAL A 213 -27.00 -18.81 9.31
C VAL A 213 -26.15 -17.75 8.62
N ILE A 214 -26.74 -16.92 7.77
CA ILE A 214 -26.02 -15.84 7.07
C ILE A 214 -25.41 -14.87 8.10
N PHE A 215 -26.18 -14.48 9.12
CA PHE A 215 -25.68 -13.61 10.18
C PHE A 215 -24.52 -14.24 10.94
N GLY A 216 -24.68 -15.50 11.37
CA GLY A 216 -23.66 -16.22 12.12
C GLY A 216 -22.34 -16.35 11.36
N VAL A 217 -22.40 -16.64 10.06
CA VAL A 217 -21.21 -16.66 9.19
C VAL A 217 -20.59 -15.27 9.09
N SER A 218 -21.40 -14.26 8.79
CA SER A 218 -20.92 -12.88 8.59
C SER A 218 -20.24 -12.32 9.84
N ILE A 219 -20.86 -12.47 11.01
CA ILE A 219 -20.31 -11.94 12.27
C ILE A 219 -19.03 -12.67 12.68
N THR A 220 -18.95 -13.97 12.40
CA THR A 220 -17.75 -14.77 12.64
C THR A 220 -16.61 -14.29 11.76
N LEU A 221 -16.86 -14.07 10.47
CA LEU A 221 -15.86 -13.53 9.54
C LEU A 221 -15.43 -12.11 9.93
N THR A 222 -16.36 -11.25 10.34
CA THR A 222 -16.04 -9.91 10.88
C THR A 222 -15.13 -10.00 12.10
N ALA A 223 -15.35 -10.96 13.00
CA ALA A 223 -14.52 -11.13 14.20
C ALA A 223 -13.09 -11.60 13.91
N PHE A 224 -12.82 -12.15 12.72
CA PHE A 224 -11.46 -12.51 12.26
C PHE A 224 -10.70 -11.35 11.63
N ILE A 225 -11.37 -10.23 11.32
CA ILE A 225 -10.70 -9.02 10.83
C ILE A 225 -10.05 -8.32 12.03
N PRO A 226 -8.75 -7.93 11.94
CA PRO A 226 -8.09 -7.23 13.02
C PRO A 226 -8.83 -5.95 13.42
N PHE A 227 -8.85 -5.67 14.72
CA PHE A 227 -9.49 -4.46 15.21
C PHE A 227 -8.58 -3.25 14.98
N VAL A 228 -9.15 -2.19 14.41
CA VAL A 228 -8.50 -0.88 14.32
C VAL A 228 -9.16 0.08 15.29
N GLY A 229 -8.33 0.72 16.12
CA GLY A 229 -8.71 1.78 17.04
C GLY A 229 -8.49 3.17 16.46
N LEU A 230 -8.98 4.18 17.19
CA LEU A 230 -8.69 5.60 16.95
C LEU A 230 -7.31 5.98 17.47
#